data_AF-A0AAW7IBL4-F1
#
_entry.id   AF-A0AAW7IBL4-F1
#
_cell.length_a   1.000
_cell.length_b   1.000
_cell.length_c   1.000
_cell.angle_alpha   90.00
_cell.angle_beta   90.00
_cell.angle_gamma   90.00
#
_symmetry.space_group_name_H-M   'P 1'
#
loop_
_entity.id
_entity.type
_entity.pdbx_description
1 polymer ?
#
loop_
_entity_poly.entity_id
_entity_poly.type
_entity_poly.pdbx_seq_one_letter_code
_entity_poly.pdbx_strand_id
1 'polypeptide(L)'
;MELKDVKNITFPKPSLEEWKEAAEVSLKGKSIEKLKTNTYEGITLYPLYTETADSTANVAELPGFFPYTRGTFPTGYYEKPWLVVQPVSGVTAEEANEKMKVSFKRGQNVVAYPASLLAKGARAEKLFKDIPLREIPVFIDLKGKQKGLFPQFKAVAESQNAQLTGVVAEDPIAEWLIGGQLPEDTDHYFADWLKTIQDYQKVGRDLKTVLINTAVYHNGGANAVQEIAYGLSAAVQYLLEGQKQGLSISSVSERIVFSFAVDSNYFMSIAKLRAARRLWAGLAEAFDTAPDHFKMAIHAVTSELTETLYDQHVNILRTTNQAFAAAIGGIQYLQIHPFTHPTGESDDFSERIARNTHLILKEETNITTVVDPAGGSWYVEQLTDELAEKAWAKFLEIDEAGGILELIKQGTLQKDIAEVYLGRVQNAAFRKDSIIGTNVYPNPADKIKTPTLDKHVSYMKVEKPVGITPIALERVSIQFEQIRLRSESYKEINGTAPTIGLINLKNLKSYKPRADFVKSLAAAGGIETVGSKGCQTIQEAVDYVASTNFPIYCICGSDDDYAELAPITIKEIKKQFPEINIYLAGKQQEELEITLSEAGMKDSIHVKTNVIAILLELLHELGVN
;
A
#
# COMPACT_ATOMS: atom_id res chain seq x y z
N MET A 1 7.26 -37.89 -41.75
CA MET A 1 7.57 -36.74 -40.88
C MET A 1 8.17 -37.30 -39.62
N GLU A 2 9.50 -37.39 -39.56
CA GLU A 2 10.20 -37.84 -38.37
C GLU A 2 10.22 -36.70 -37.33
N LEU A 3 10.31 -37.03 -36.03
CA LEU A 3 10.41 -36.02 -34.95
C LEU A 3 11.60 -35.05 -35.13
N LYS A 4 12.59 -35.47 -35.93
CA LYS A 4 13.78 -34.69 -36.30
C LYS A 4 13.44 -33.56 -37.28
N ASP A 5 12.43 -33.77 -38.14
CA ASP A 5 11.97 -32.78 -39.12
C ASP A 5 11.19 -31.64 -38.43
N VAL A 6 10.52 -31.93 -37.30
CA VAL A 6 9.80 -30.95 -36.48
C VAL A 6 10.76 -30.00 -35.76
N LYS A 7 11.96 -30.48 -35.38
CA LYS A 7 12.97 -29.66 -34.67
C LYS A 7 13.56 -28.53 -35.51
N ASN A 8 13.41 -28.60 -36.83
CA ASN A 8 13.93 -27.60 -37.78
C ASN A 8 12.85 -26.67 -38.33
N ILE A 9 11.61 -26.72 -37.81
CA ILE A 9 10.56 -25.79 -38.20
C ILE A 9 10.87 -24.41 -37.61
N THR A 10 11.22 -23.46 -38.48
CA THR A 10 11.37 -22.05 -38.11
C THR A 10 10.14 -21.28 -38.57
N PHE A 11 9.50 -20.54 -37.67
CA PHE A 11 8.46 -19.58 -38.01
C PHE A 11 9.11 -18.21 -38.30
N PRO A 12 8.60 -17.43 -39.27
CA PRO A 12 9.06 -16.07 -39.47
C PRO A 12 8.86 -15.26 -38.17
N LYS A 13 9.89 -14.50 -37.74
CA LYS A 13 9.78 -13.61 -36.58
C LYS A 13 8.93 -12.41 -37.01
N PRO A 14 7.72 -12.21 -36.43
CA PRO A 14 6.91 -11.04 -36.76
C PRO A 14 7.62 -9.76 -36.31
N SER A 15 7.47 -8.71 -37.11
CA SER A 15 7.94 -7.37 -36.80
C SER A 15 7.03 -6.67 -35.78
N LEU A 16 7.53 -5.60 -35.17
CA LEU A 16 6.74 -4.78 -34.24
C LEU A 16 5.53 -4.13 -34.93
N GLU A 17 5.65 -3.75 -36.19
CA GLU A 17 4.55 -3.18 -36.97
C GLU A 17 3.45 -4.23 -37.25
N GLU A 18 3.82 -5.45 -37.65
CA GLU A 18 2.85 -6.54 -37.83
C GLU A 18 2.11 -6.87 -36.52
N TRP A 19 2.81 -6.84 -35.38
CA TRP A 19 2.17 -6.98 -34.06
C TRP A 19 1.19 -5.82 -33.77
N LYS A 20 1.61 -4.58 -34.05
CA LYS A 20 0.78 -3.39 -33.83
C LYS A 20 -0.50 -3.44 -34.65
N GLU A 21 -0.42 -3.80 -35.93
CA GLU A 21 -1.58 -3.98 -36.80
C GLU A 21 -2.55 -5.02 -36.23
N ALA A 22 -2.03 -6.19 -35.83
CA ALA A 22 -2.85 -7.24 -35.22
C ALA A 22 -3.50 -6.81 -33.89
N ALA A 23 -2.78 -6.05 -33.06
CA ALA A 23 -3.30 -5.49 -31.82
C ALA A 23 -4.42 -4.47 -32.07
N GLU A 24 -4.25 -3.54 -33.02
CA GLU A 24 -5.27 -2.54 -33.36
C GLU A 24 -6.53 -3.17 -33.96
N VAL A 25 -6.41 -4.24 -34.75
CA VAL A 25 -7.55 -5.05 -35.20
C VAL A 25 -8.30 -5.63 -33.99
N SER A 26 -7.58 -6.17 -33.01
CA SER A 26 -8.15 -6.74 -31.78
C SER A 26 -8.84 -5.67 -30.92
N LEU A 27 -8.38 -4.43 -31.00
CA LEU A 27 -8.97 -3.24 -30.36
C LEU A 27 -10.12 -2.61 -31.17
N LYS A 28 -10.61 -3.30 -32.22
CA LYS A 28 -11.68 -2.82 -33.12
C LYS A 28 -11.32 -1.47 -33.77
N GLY A 29 -10.07 -1.33 -34.21
CA GLY A 29 -9.56 -0.13 -34.87
C GLY A 29 -9.15 1.01 -33.93
N LYS A 30 -9.17 0.80 -32.60
CA LYS A 30 -8.60 1.77 -31.66
C LYS A 30 -7.09 1.60 -31.60
N SER A 31 -6.36 2.71 -31.55
CA SER A 31 -4.89 2.68 -31.47
C SER A 31 -4.37 2.05 -30.17
N ILE A 32 -3.24 1.34 -30.26
CA ILE A 32 -2.50 0.77 -29.12
C ILE A 32 -2.03 1.84 -28.11
N GLU A 33 -1.93 3.10 -28.54
CA GLU A 33 -1.59 4.23 -27.67
C GLU A 33 -2.56 4.36 -26.47
N LYS A 34 -3.80 3.89 -26.61
CA LYS A 34 -4.80 3.88 -25.54
C LYS A 34 -4.53 2.84 -24.44
N LEU A 35 -3.60 1.91 -24.66
CA LEU A 35 -3.19 0.90 -23.68
C LEU A 35 -2.04 1.38 -22.79
N LYS A 36 -1.46 2.54 -23.08
CA LYS A 36 -0.45 3.15 -22.21
C LYS A 36 -1.06 3.51 -20.87
N THR A 37 -0.35 3.18 -19.79
CA THR A 37 -0.79 3.46 -18.42
C THR A 37 0.22 4.39 -17.75
N ASN A 38 -0.21 5.57 -17.33
CA ASN A 38 0.65 6.48 -16.57
C ASN A 38 0.56 6.13 -15.08
N THR A 39 1.71 6.00 -14.43
CA THR A 39 1.81 5.70 -13.00
C THR A 39 1.97 6.97 -12.15
N TYR A 40 1.85 6.83 -10.83
CA TYR A 40 2.05 7.92 -9.88
C TYR A 40 3.51 8.41 -9.84
N GLU A 41 4.46 7.57 -10.25
CA GLU A 41 5.88 7.86 -10.38
C GLU A 41 6.21 8.74 -11.60
N GLY A 42 5.21 9.06 -12.44
CA GLY A 42 5.43 9.76 -13.70
C GLY A 42 6.16 8.88 -14.73
N ILE A 43 5.91 7.56 -14.69
CA ILE A 43 6.39 6.57 -15.64
C ILE A 43 5.23 6.16 -16.54
N THR A 44 5.47 6.02 -17.85
CA THR A 44 4.48 5.52 -18.79
C THR A 44 4.75 4.05 -19.07
N LEU A 45 3.81 3.19 -18.68
CA LEU A 45 3.86 1.77 -18.96
C LEU A 45 3.33 1.47 -20.36
N TYR A 46 4.13 0.71 -21.12
CA TYR A 46 3.78 0.28 -22.47
C TYR A 46 3.13 -1.11 -22.46
N PRO A 47 2.24 -1.42 -23.42
CA PRO A 47 1.58 -2.73 -23.49
C PRO A 47 2.54 -3.87 -23.88
N LEU A 48 3.70 -3.56 -24.44
CA LEU A 48 4.73 -4.53 -24.82
C LEU A 48 6.12 -3.90 -24.65
N TYR A 49 7.02 -4.63 -24.01
CA TYR A 49 8.45 -4.33 -23.90
C TYR A 49 9.23 -5.38 -24.68
N THR A 50 10.28 -4.97 -25.38
CA THR A 50 11.09 -5.83 -26.26
C THR A 50 12.58 -5.56 -26.04
N GLU A 51 13.44 -6.24 -26.79
CA GLU A 51 14.90 -6.00 -26.81
C GLU A 51 15.32 -4.56 -27.16
N THR A 52 14.41 -3.73 -27.69
CA THR A 52 14.65 -2.31 -27.98
C THR A 52 14.19 -1.38 -26.86
N ALA A 53 13.70 -1.93 -25.74
CA ALA A 53 13.44 -1.17 -24.52
C ALA A 53 14.69 -0.38 -24.12
N ASP A 54 14.52 0.90 -23.80
CA ASP A 54 15.61 1.78 -23.40
C ASP A 54 16.04 1.41 -21.98
N SER A 55 16.94 0.43 -21.88
CA SER A 55 17.51 -0.02 -20.62
C SER A 55 19.04 0.03 -20.71
N THR A 56 19.64 0.52 -19.64
CA THR A 56 21.09 0.56 -19.43
C THR A 56 21.69 -0.82 -19.13
N ALA A 57 20.88 -1.88 -19.06
CA ALA A 57 21.26 -3.28 -18.81
C ALA A 57 22.14 -3.93 -19.91
N ASN A 58 22.85 -3.13 -20.70
CA ASN A 58 23.86 -3.59 -21.66
C ASN A 58 25.13 -4.14 -20.96
N VAL A 59 25.25 -3.99 -19.64
CA VAL A 59 26.31 -4.60 -18.83
C VAL A 59 25.73 -5.71 -17.97
N ALA A 60 26.26 -6.93 -18.11
CA ALA A 60 25.82 -8.07 -17.31
C ALA A 60 26.20 -7.88 -15.83
N GLU A 61 25.21 -7.67 -14.98
CA GLU A 61 25.37 -7.63 -13.52
C GLU A 61 25.25 -9.05 -12.91
N LEU A 62 26.04 -9.33 -11.87
CA LEU A 62 25.96 -10.57 -11.10
C LEU A 62 25.49 -10.30 -9.67
N PRO A 63 24.65 -11.18 -9.08
CA PRO A 63 24.26 -11.04 -7.68
C PRO A 63 25.47 -11.11 -6.75
N GLY A 64 25.44 -10.33 -5.67
CA GLY A 64 26.54 -10.24 -4.70
C GLY A 64 27.71 -9.36 -5.12
N PHE A 65 27.65 -8.73 -6.30
CA PHE A 65 28.64 -7.79 -6.79
C PHE A 65 28.00 -6.43 -7.06
N PHE A 66 28.80 -5.37 -6.97
CA PHE A 66 28.36 -4.01 -7.27
C PHE A 66 27.73 -3.95 -8.69
N PRO A 67 26.58 -3.26 -8.88
CA PRO A 67 25.88 -2.39 -7.93
C PRO A 67 24.79 -3.08 -7.09
N TYR A 68 24.82 -4.41 -6.98
CA TYR A 68 23.91 -5.23 -6.17
C TYR A 68 22.42 -5.15 -6.57
N THR A 69 22.10 -4.70 -7.78
CA THR A 69 20.71 -4.66 -8.30
C THR A 69 20.05 -6.04 -8.16
N ARG A 70 20.79 -7.09 -8.54
CA ARG A 70 20.38 -8.51 -8.48
C ARG A 70 20.42 -9.14 -7.08
N GLY A 71 20.74 -8.36 -6.05
CA GLY A 71 20.84 -8.81 -4.67
C GLY A 71 22.26 -8.74 -4.11
N THR A 72 22.36 -8.71 -2.78
CA THR A 72 23.62 -8.48 -2.04
C THR A 72 24.42 -9.75 -1.76
N PHE A 73 23.85 -10.93 -2.02
CA PHE A 73 24.50 -12.22 -1.82
C PHE A 73 24.58 -13.01 -3.14
N PRO A 74 25.73 -13.60 -3.51
CA PRO A 74 25.87 -14.34 -4.77
C PRO A 74 24.89 -15.49 -4.96
N THR A 75 24.58 -16.21 -3.90
CA THR A 75 23.68 -17.38 -3.88
C THR A 75 22.24 -17.03 -3.51
N GLY A 76 21.96 -15.76 -3.21
CA GLY A 76 20.64 -15.29 -2.78
C GLY A 76 20.00 -16.16 -1.71
N TYR A 77 18.76 -16.59 -1.94
CA TYR A 77 17.98 -17.36 -0.97
C TYR A 77 18.38 -18.82 -0.82
N TYR A 78 19.20 -19.36 -1.71
CA TYR A 78 19.66 -20.73 -1.61
C TYR A 78 20.47 -20.95 -0.32
N GLU A 79 21.36 -20.00 0.02
CA GLU A 79 22.13 -20.06 1.29
C GLU A 79 21.56 -19.13 2.37
N LYS A 80 20.95 -18.02 1.98
CA LYS A 80 20.49 -16.97 2.90
C LYS A 80 18.99 -16.72 2.71
N PRO A 81 18.10 -17.66 3.09
CA PRO A 81 16.67 -17.45 2.99
C PRO A 81 16.28 -16.23 3.85
N TRP A 82 15.27 -15.48 3.40
CA TRP A 82 14.81 -14.33 4.17
C TRP A 82 14.29 -14.73 5.56
N LEU A 83 14.39 -13.80 6.49
CA LEU A 83 13.95 -13.96 7.85
C LEU A 83 12.45 -13.60 7.98
N VAL A 84 11.71 -14.42 8.74
CA VAL A 84 10.27 -14.33 8.98
C VAL A 84 10.05 -13.42 10.19
N VAL A 85 9.81 -12.14 9.94
CA VAL A 85 9.54 -11.13 10.96
C VAL A 85 8.04 -11.03 11.17
N GLN A 86 7.53 -11.70 12.20
CA GLN A 86 6.10 -11.69 12.52
C GLN A 86 5.91 -11.23 13.96
N PRO A 87 5.62 -9.94 14.19
CA PRO A 87 5.36 -9.42 15.52
C PRO A 87 4.21 -10.19 16.18
N VAL A 88 4.48 -10.79 17.32
CA VAL A 88 3.48 -11.56 18.06
C VAL A 88 2.69 -10.65 18.99
N SER A 89 1.36 -10.71 18.92
CA SER A 89 0.47 -9.95 19.80
C SER A 89 0.45 -10.48 21.23
N GLY A 90 0.18 -9.59 22.19
CA GLY A 90 -0.05 -9.96 23.58
C GLY A 90 -0.45 -8.76 24.41
N VAL A 91 -1.06 -9.00 25.57
CA VAL A 91 -1.34 -7.95 26.57
C VAL A 91 -0.17 -7.82 27.55
N THR A 92 0.52 -8.93 27.81
CA THR A 92 1.65 -8.99 28.76
C THR A 92 2.91 -9.54 28.11
N ALA A 93 4.06 -9.30 28.75
CA ALA A 93 5.35 -9.81 28.30
C ALA A 93 5.39 -11.35 28.27
N GLU A 94 4.82 -11.99 29.28
CA GLU A 94 4.75 -13.44 29.42
C GLU A 94 3.86 -14.08 28.35
N GLU A 95 2.69 -13.49 28.08
CA GLU A 95 1.80 -13.97 27.02
C GLU A 95 2.48 -13.89 25.64
N ALA A 96 3.10 -12.74 25.35
CA ALA A 96 3.83 -12.56 24.09
C ALA A 96 5.00 -13.54 23.98
N ASN A 97 5.75 -13.78 25.06
CA ASN A 97 6.84 -14.76 25.11
C ASN A 97 6.37 -16.19 24.82
N GLU A 98 5.28 -16.63 25.42
CA GLU A 98 4.73 -17.98 25.18
C GLU A 98 4.22 -18.14 23.75
N LYS A 99 3.49 -17.15 23.21
CA LYS A 99 3.07 -17.14 21.81
C LYS A 99 4.27 -17.14 20.86
N MET A 100 5.34 -16.41 21.17
CA MET A 100 6.59 -16.41 20.39
C MET A 100 7.24 -17.79 20.33
N LYS A 101 7.34 -18.48 21.48
CA LYS A 101 7.86 -19.87 21.53
C LYS A 101 7.03 -20.82 20.67
N VAL A 102 5.71 -20.63 20.63
CA VAL A 102 4.82 -21.39 19.75
C VAL A 102 5.07 -21.05 18.28
N SER A 103 5.25 -19.78 17.94
CA SER A 103 5.52 -19.33 16.58
C SER A 103 6.84 -19.86 16.02
N PHE A 104 7.90 -19.99 16.84
CA PHE A 104 9.16 -20.61 16.41
C PHE A 104 8.98 -22.06 15.94
N LYS A 105 8.13 -22.83 16.63
CA LYS A 105 7.77 -24.21 16.22
C LYS A 105 6.94 -24.26 14.93
N ARG A 106 6.51 -23.10 14.42
CA ARG A 106 5.63 -22.94 13.26
C ARG A 106 6.28 -22.07 12.16
N GLY A 107 7.61 -21.99 12.13
CA GLY A 107 8.36 -21.40 11.02
C GLY A 107 8.80 -19.94 11.19
N GLN A 108 8.46 -19.28 12.30
CA GLN A 108 9.10 -18.01 12.65
C GLN A 108 10.55 -18.26 13.05
N ASN A 109 11.47 -17.38 12.64
CA ASN A 109 12.90 -17.53 12.93
C ASN A 109 13.56 -16.22 13.37
N VAL A 110 12.74 -15.26 13.84
CA VAL A 110 13.18 -13.97 14.38
C VAL A 110 12.34 -13.64 15.60
N VAL A 111 12.98 -13.11 16.65
CA VAL A 111 12.25 -12.51 17.76
C VAL A 111 11.68 -11.16 17.31
N ALA A 112 10.36 -11.06 17.23
CA ALA A 112 9.67 -9.85 16.78
C ALA A 112 8.45 -9.56 17.67
N TYR A 113 8.38 -8.36 18.22
CA TYR A 113 7.24 -7.92 19.04
C TYR A 113 6.89 -6.48 18.70
N PRO A 114 5.62 -6.07 18.86
CA PRO A 114 5.26 -4.67 18.67
C PRO A 114 5.93 -3.81 19.75
N ALA A 115 6.52 -2.68 19.33
CA ALA A 115 7.14 -1.68 20.20
C ALA A 115 6.20 -1.24 21.34
N SER A 116 4.89 -1.26 21.08
CA SER A 116 3.83 -0.90 22.01
C SER A 116 3.86 -1.70 23.31
N LEU A 117 4.31 -2.97 23.30
CA LEU A 117 4.46 -3.77 24.51
C LEU A 117 5.50 -3.16 25.45
N LEU A 118 6.69 -2.88 24.92
CA LEU A 118 7.80 -2.26 25.68
C LEU A 118 7.42 -0.85 26.13
N ALA A 119 6.78 -0.07 25.26
CA ALA A 119 6.32 1.27 25.57
C ALA A 119 5.26 1.30 26.69
N LYS A 120 4.42 0.26 26.80
CA LYS A 120 3.42 0.07 27.86
C LYS A 120 4.01 -0.56 29.14
N GLY A 121 5.33 -0.72 29.22
CA GLY A 121 6.03 -1.18 30.43
C GLY A 121 6.32 -2.68 30.48
N ALA A 122 6.13 -3.42 29.38
CA ALA A 122 6.65 -4.78 29.29
C ALA A 122 8.18 -4.77 29.47
N ARG A 123 8.69 -5.75 30.22
CA ARG A 123 10.13 -5.90 30.48
C ARG A 123 10.78 -6.83 29.48
N ALA A 124 11.90 -6.41 28.90
CA ALA A 124 12.65 -7.22 27.93
C ALA A 124 13.03 -8.59 28.54
N GLU A 125 13.46 -8.64 29.80
CA GLU A 125 13.88 -9.89 30.44
C GLU A 125 12.79 -10.95 30.46
N LYS A 126 11.52 -10.53 30.52
CA LYS A 126 10.36 -11.43 30.45
C LYS A 126 10.05 -11.84 29.01
N LEU A 127 10.11 -10.89 28.07
CA LEU A 127 9.89 -11.14 26.64
C LEU A 127 10.91 -12.12 26.04
N PHE A 128 12.14 -12.08 26.53
CA PHE A 128 13.26 -12.91 26.05
C PHE A 128 13.53 -14.16 26.90
N LYS A 129 12.71 -14.40 27.94
CA LYS A 129 12.89 -15.54 28.83
C LYS A 129 12.82 -16.85 28.04
N ASP A 130 13.82 -17.72 28.23
CA ASP A 130 13.95 -19.03 27.58
C ASP A 130 13.97 -18.98 26.03
N ILE A 131 14.30 -17.83 25.44
CA ILE A 131 14.55 -17.69 24.00
C ILE A 131 16.07 -17.72 23.75
N PRO A 132 16.60 -18.61 22.89
CA PRO A 132 18.04 -18.76 22.68
C PRO A 132 18.61 -17.66 21.77
N LEU A 133 18.95 -16.50 22.34
CA LEU A 133 19.43 -15.32 21.59
C LEU A 133 20.81 -15.47 20.94
N ARG A 134 21.51 -16.60 21.18
CA ARG A 134 22.73 -16.96 20.44
C ARG A 134 22.44 -17.52 19.04
N GLU A 135 21.23 -18.02 18.84
CA GLU A 135 20.84 -18.75 17.63
C GLU A 135 19.78 -17.98 16.82
N ILE A 136 18.91 -17.24 17.52
CA ILE A 136 17.77 -16.55 16.90
C ILE A 136 18.03 -15.03 16.88
N PRO A 137 18.04 -14.38 15.71
CA PRO A 137 18.18 -12.94 15.61
C PRO A 137 16.92 -12.22 16.13
N VAL A 138 17.07 -10.94 16.45
CA VAL A 138 15.96 -10.07 16.84
C VAL A 138 15.61 -9.12 15.70
N PHE A 139 14.34 -8.69 15.62
CA PHE A 139 13.93 -7.56 14.79
C PHE A 139 12.90 -6.74 15.55
N ILE A 140 13.33 -5.58 16.04
CA ILE A 140 12.50 -4.67 16.83
C ILE A 140 12.77 -3.24 16.39
N ASP A 141 11.74 -2.61 15.83
CA ASP A 141 11.64 -1.16 15.69
C ASP A 141 11.20 -0.58 17.04
N LEU A 142 12.04 0.25 17.67
CA LEU A 142 11.83 0.77 19.01
C LEU A 142 11.02 2.07 19.07
N LYS A 143 10.69 2.67 17.91
CA LYS A 143 9.76 3.80 17.79
C LYS A 143 9.99 4.94 18.79
N GLY A 144 11.25 5.36 18.95
CA GLY A 144 11.66 6.47 19.82
C GLY A 144 12.01 6.09 21.27
N LYS A 145 12.29 4.81 21.53
CA LYS A 145 12.67 4.29 22.86
C LYS A 145 14.06 3.67 22.91
N GLN A 146 14.86 3.76 21.85
CA GLN A 146 16.15 3.08 21.77
C GLN A 146 17.08 3.39 22.95
N LYS A 147 17.28 4.67 23.27
CA LYS A 147 18.10 5.07 24.44
C LYS A 147 17.56 4.53 25.77
N GLY A 148 16.26 4.64 25.98
CA GLY A 148 15.62 4.24 27.24
C GLY A 148 15.60 2.73 27.48
N LEU A 149 15.62 1.92 26.40
CA LEU A 149 15.55 0.47 26.49
C LEU A 149 16.93 -0.21 26.45
N PHE A 150 18.00 0.50 26.09
CA PHE A 150 19.36 -0.05 26.06
C PHE A 150 19.76 -0.86 27.31
N PRO A 151 19.54 -0.37 28.56
CA PRO A 151 19.90 -1.14 29.75
C PRO A 151 19.23 -2.51 29.83
N GLN A 152 17.98 -2.63 29.37
CA GLN A 152 17.25 -3.90 29.38
C GLN A 152 17.82 -4.87 28.34
N PHE A 153 18.12 -4.40 27.12
CA PHE A 153 18.74 -5.23 26.08
C PHE A 153 20.15 -5.68 26.46
N LYS A 154 20.94 -4.79 27.08
CA LYS A 154 22.25 -5.13 27.63
C LYS A 154 22.13 -6.22 28.70
N ALA A 155 21.23 -6.06 29.67
CA ALA A 155 21.02 -7.05 30.73
C ALA A 155 20.60 -8.42 30.18
N VAL A 156 19.72 -8.44 29.17
CA VAL A 156 19.31 -9.67 28.50
C VAL A 156 20.50 -10.36 27.82
N ALA A 157 21.29 -9.61 27.04
CA ALA A 157 22.46 -10.15 26.35
C ALA A 157 23.52 -10.69 27.31
N GLU A 158 23.82 -9.96 28.39
CA GLU A 158 24.76 -10.39 29.43
C GLU A 158 24.26 -11.64 30.17
N SER A 159 22.98 -11.67 30.55
CA SER A 159 22.39 -12.81 31.28
C SER A 159 22.44 -14.12 30.49
N GLN A 160 22.34 -14.05 29.16
CA GLN A 160 22.44 -15.21 28.27
C GLN A 160 23.86 -15.41 27.72
N ASN A 161 24.80 -14.52 28.03
CA ASN A 161 26.13 -14.44 27.40
C ASN A 161 26.00 -14.58 25.87
N ALA A 162 25.18 -13.73 25.27
CA ALA A 162 24.85 -13.72 23.84
C ALA A 162 25.32 -12.42 23.19
N GLN A 163 25.74 -12.51 21.93
CA GLN A 163 25.93 -11.35 21.05
C GLN A 163 24.66 -11.21 20.23
N LEU A 164 23.92 -10.11 20.40
CA LEU A 164 22.67 -9.93 19.67
C LEU A 164 22.94 -9.70 18.18
N THR A 165 22.14 -10.33 17.32
CA THR A 165 22.18 -10.17 15.87
C THR A 165 20.81 -9.79 15.33
N GLY A 166 20.75 -9.20 14.13
CA GLY A 166 19.52 -8.70 13.53
C GLY A 166 19.35 -7.19 13.72
N VAL A 167 18.18 -6.74 14.13
CA VAL A 167 17.77 -5.34 14.17
C VAL A 167 17.21 -4.96 15.55
N VAL A 168 17.83 -3.97 16.19
CA VAL A 168 17.27 -3.25 17.35
C VAL A 168 17.52 -1.76 17.08
N ALA A 169 16.57 -1.14 16.40
CA ALA A 169 16.77 0.13 15.74
C ALA A 169 15.56 1.06 15.90
N GLU A 170 15.74 2.32 15.55
CA GLU A 170 14.66 3.27 15.32
C GLU A 170 15.07 4.24 14.21
N ASP A 171 14.09 4.99 13.70
CA ASP A 171 14.30 6.06 12.71
C ASP A 171 13.82 7.39 13.31
N PRO A 172 14.72 8.22 13.88
CA PRO A 172 14.32 9.46 14.52
C PRO A 172 13.52 10.41 13.62
N ILE A 173 13.92 10.57 12.35
CA ILE A 173 13.24 11.44 11.39
C ILE A 173 11.81 10.95 11.13
N ALA A 174 11.62 9.64 10.94
CA ALA A 174 10.29 9.08 10.74
C ALA A 174 9.41 9.28 11.99
N GLU A 175 9.97 9.09 13.19
CA GLU A 175 9.25 9.30 14.45
C GLU A 175 8.87 10.78 14.67
N TRP A 176 9.72 11.73 14.28
CA TRP A 176 9.41 13.16 14.30
C TRP A 176 8.26 13.51 13.36
N LEU A 177 8.24 12.93 12.17
CA LEU A 177 7.18 13.13 11.18
C LEU A 177 5.85 12.51 11.62
N ILE A 178 5.87 11.37 12.31
CA ILE A 178 4.67 10.79 12.92
C ILE A 178 4.18 11.67 14.07
N GLY A 179 5.09 12.09 14.95
CA GLY A 179 4.77 12.87 16.14
C GLY A 179 4.46 14.35 15.88
N GLY A 180 4.77 14.88 14.70
CA GLY A 180 4.67 16.31 14.39
C GLY A 180 5.64 17.17 15.21
N GLN A 181 6.76 16.59 15.65
CA GLN A 181 7.68 17.20 16.62
C GLN A 181 9.13 17.02 16.17
N LEU A 182 9.83 18.13 15.90
CA LEU A 182 11.25 18.17 15.57
C LEU A 182 12.04 18.73 16.76
N PRO A 183 13.21 18.19 17.13
CA PRO A 183 14.08 18.84 18.13
C PRO A 183 14.51 20.24 17.67
N GLU A 184 14.49 21.21 18.59
CA GLU A 184 15.04 22.55 18.32
C GLU A 184 16.54 22.48 17.97
N ASP A 185 17.29 21.63 18.67
CA ASP A 185 18.71 21.35 18.43
C ASP A 185 18.90 19.92 17.91
N THR A 186 18.82 19.77 16.58
CA THR A 186 18.98 18.47 15.91
C THR A 186 20.40 17.93 16.03
N ASP A 187 21.42 18.80 16.00
CA ASP A 187 22.83 18.38 16.11
C ASP A 187 23.09 17.74 17.48
N HIS A 188 22.59 18.35 18.56
CA HIS A 188 22.69 17.77 19.91
C HIS A 188 21.94 16.44 20.02
N TYR A 189 20.73 16.35 19.46
CA TYR A 189 19.97 15.12 19.45
C TYR A 189 20.74 13.98 18.77
N PHE A 190 21.25 14.21 17.56
CA PHE A 190 21.98 13.18 16.83
C PHE A 190 23.27 12.78 17.53
N ALA A 191 24.00 13.72 18.14
CA ALA A 191 25.18 13.41 18.93
C ALA A 191 24.88 12.46 20.12
N ASP A 192 23.74 12.62 20.79
CA ASP A 192 23.31 11.74 21.88
C ASP A 192 22.79 10.38 21.38
N TRP A 193 22.02 10.38 20.29
CA TRP A 193 21.52 9.17 19.66
C TRP A 193 22.65 8.29 19.10
N LEU A 194 23.68 8.88 18.47
CA LEU A 194 24.84 8.16 17.96
C LEU A 194 25.66 7.50 19.08
N LYS A 195 25.75 8.09 20.27
CA LYS A 195 26.34 7.42 21.45
C LYS A 195 25.54 6.18 21.83
N THR A 196 24.22 6.27 21.80
CA THR A 196 23.33 5.13 22.04
C THR A 196 23.58 4.01 21.01
N ILE A 197 23.75 4.36 19.72
CA ILE A 197 24.12 3.42 18.67
C ILE A 197 25.45 2.72 18.99
N GLN A 198 26.49 3.47 19.37
CA GLN A 198 27.79 2.90 19.77
C GLN A 198 27.68 1.99 21.00
N ASP A 199 26.79 2.29 21.93
CA ASP A 199 26.53 1.46 23.11
C ASP A 199 25.89 0.12 22.73
N TYR A 200 24.93 0.12 21.80
CA TYR A 200 24.34 -1.12 21.26
C TYR A 200 25.37 -1.99 20.51
N GLN A 201 26.39 -1.39 19.88
CA GLN A 201 27.46 -2.15 19.22
C GLN A 201 28.28 -3.01 20.19
N LYS A 202 28.32 -2.64 21.47
CA LYS A 202 28.96 -3.45 22.53
C LYS A 202 28.15 -4.69 22.89
N VAL A 203 26.85 -4.68 22.61
CA VAL A 203 25.89 -5.77 22.85
C VAL A 203 25.83 -6.73 21.66
N GLY A 204 26.05 -6.22 20.45
CA GLY A 204 26.10 -7.03 19.23
C GLY A 204 26.91 -6.35 18.14
N ARG A 205 28.07 -6.93 17.81
CA ARG A 205 28.97 -6.37 16.79
C ARG A 205 28.32 -6.21 15.43
N ASP A 206 27.44 -7.12 15.01
CA ASP A 206 26.78 -7.07 13.69
C ASP A 206 25.31 -6.61 13.78
N LEU A 207 24.91 -6.08 14.93
CA LEU A 207 23.56 -5.59 15.15
C LEU A 207 23.31 -4.32 14.33
N LYS A 208 22.20 -4.31 13.59
CA LYS A 208 21.66 -3.12 12.93
C LYS A 208 20.92 -2.28 13.96
N THR A 209 21.31 -1.02 14.05
CA THR A 209 20.84 -0.09 15.09
C THR A 209 20.25 1.19 14.51
N VAL A 210 20.31 1.36 13.18
CA VAL A 210 19.72 2.49 12.46
C VAL A 210 18.68 1.94 11.49
N LEU A 211 17.44 2.38 11.65
CA LEU A 211 16.35 2.05 10.73
C LEU A 211 16.13 3.25 9.82
N ILE A 212 15.94 2.99 8.52
CA ILE A 212 15.36 3.96 7.58
C ILE A 212 13.96 3.45 7.26
N ASN A 213 12.95 4.01 7.91
CA ASN A 213 11.57 3.53 7.85
C ASN A 213 10.79 4.25 6.73
N THR A 214 11.08 3.86 5.49
CA THR A 214 10.42 4.46 4.31
C THR A 214 8.95 4.10 4.20
N ALA A 215 8.51 3.04 4.90
CA ALA A 215 7.09 2.68 5.00
C ALA A 215 6.23 3.82 5.55
N VAL A 216 6.79 4.73 6.36
CA VAL A 216 6.08 5.95 6.82
C VAL A 216 5.74 6.87 5.65
N TYR A 217 6.67 7.06 4.70
CA TYR A 217 6.41 7.88 3.51
C TYR A 217 5.38 7.20 2.60
N HIS A 218 5.53 5.89 2.35
CA HIS A 218 4.59 5.12 1.54
C HIS A 218 3.18 5.15 2.13
N ASN A 219 3.03 4.85 3.42
CA ASN A 219 1.73 4.87 4.09
C ASN A 219 1.15 6.29 4.22
N GLY A 220 1.99 7.33 4.11
CA GLY A 220 1.56 8.71 3.94
C GLY A 220 1.01 9.02 2.53
N GLY A 221 1.25 8.14 1.56
CA GLY A 221 0.77 8.23 0.19
C GLY A 221 1.85 8.39 -0.88
N ALA A 222 3.13 8.43 -0.50
CA ALA A 222 4.25 8.59 -1.43
C ALA A 222 4.22 7.56 -2.57
N ASN A 223 4.77 7.92 -3.73
CA ASN A 223 5.04 6.97 -4.82
C ASN A 223 6.44 6.32 -4.64
N ALA A 224 6.76 5.32 -5.48
CA ALA A 224 8.03 4.60 -5.35
C ALA A 224 9.28 5.49 -5.52
N VAL A 225 9.21 6.53 -6.36
CA VAL A 225 10.30 7.50 -6.58
C VAL A 225 10.57 8.30 -5.30
N GLN A 226 9.51 8.85 -4.70
CA GLN A 226 9.58 9.61 -3.45
C GLN A 226 10.08 8.74 -2.30
N GLU A 227 9.58 7.51 -2.17
CA GLU A 227 9.98 6.60 -1.10
C GLU A 227 11.48 6.29 -1.12
N ILE A 228 12.05 6.01 -2.31
CA ILE A 228 13.49 5.80 -2.47
C ILE A 228 14.26 7.09 -2.15
N ALA A 229 13.88 8.22 -2.75
CA ALA A 229 14.61 9.48 -2.59
C ALA A 229 14.64 9.97 -1.14
N TYR A 230 13.50 9.95 -0.44
CA TYR A 230 13.41 10.32 0.97
C TYR A 230 14.17 9.33 1.86
N GLY A 231 14.12 8.03 1.56
CA GLY A 231 14.90 7.03 2.28
C GLY A 231 16.41 7.24 2.15
N LEU A 232 16.91 7.50 0.94
CA LEU A 232 18.31 7.79 0.69
C LEU A 232 18.74 9.10 1.37
N SER A 233 17.92 10.15 1.30
CA SER A 233 18.22 11.44 1.95
C SER A 233 18.27 11.33 3.47
N ALA A 234 17.35 10.57 4.09
CA ALA A 234 17.41 10.25 5.52
C ALA A 234 18.68 9.47 5.89
N ALA A 235 19.06 8.48 5.08
CA ALA A 235 20.28 7.71 5.31
C ALA A 235 21.53 8.60 5.21
N VAL A 236 21.62 9.46 4.19
CA VAL A 236 22.71 10.43 4.02
C VAL A 236 22.78 11.39 5.19
N GLN A 237 21.64 11.91 5.67
CA GLN A 237 21.61 12.73 6.88
C GLN A 237 22.29 12.00 8.06
N TYR A 238 21.95 10.74 8.32
CA TYR A 238 22.56 9.98 9.41
C TYR A 238 24.04 9.69 9.21
N LEU A 239 24.49 9.45 7.97
CA LEU A 239 25.91 9.30 7.65
C LEU A 239 26.69 10.59 7.95
N LEU A 240 26.17 11.74 7.52
CA LEU A 240 26.79 13.05 7.74
C LEU A 240 26.83 13.41 9.23
N GLU A 241 25.76 13.15 9.98
CA GLU A 241 25.76 13.33 11.44
C GLU A 241 26.78 12.44 12.13
N GLY A 242 26.91 11.18 11.69
CA GLY A 242 27.97 10.28 12.16
C GLY A 242 29.36 10.83 11.91
N GLN A 243 29.60 11.34 10.70
CA GLN A 243 30.87 11.94 10.32
C GLN A 243 31.21 13.18 11.14
N LYS A 244 30.22 14.06 11.42
CA LYS A 244 30.37 15.22 12.32
C LYS A 244 30.82 14.79 13.72
N GLN A 245 30.38 13.61 14.20
CA GLN A 245 30.78 13.03 15.48
C GLN A 245 32.08 12.19 15.40
N GLY A 246 32.77 12.17 14.26
CA GLY A 246 34.04 11.47 14.06
C GLY A 246 33.90 9.96 13.78
N LEU A 247 32.71 9.47 13.44
CA LEU A 247 32.50 8.10 12.98
C LEU A 247 32.87 7.98 11.49
N SER A 248 33.39 6.83 11.07
CA SER A 248 33.59 6.56 9.64
C SER A 248 32.26 6.29 8.96
N ILE A 249 32.13 6.67 7.69
CA ILE A 249 30.93 6.38 6.87
C ILE A 249 30.61 4.88 6.89
N SER A 250 31.62 4.03 6.70
CA SER A 250 31.49 2.57 6.76
C SER A 250 30.91 2.06 8.09
N SER A 251 31.33 2.65 9.22
CA SER A 251 30.87 2.21 10.54
C SER A 251 29.39 2.50 10.79
N VAL A 252 28.84 3.53 10.14
CA VAL A 252 27.43 3.91 10.23
C VAL A 252 26.62 3.19 9.17
N SER A 253 27.08 3.14 7.91
CA SER A 253 26.38 2.50 6.80
C SER A 253 26.11 1.01 7.08
N GLU A 254 27.06 0.31 7.70
CA GLU A 254 26.91 -1.09 8.11
C GLU A 254 25.86 -1.31 9.21
N ARG A 255 25.37 -0.25 9.87
CA ARG A 255 24.32 -0.32 10.90
C ARG A 255 22.92 -0.07 10.37
N ILE A 256 22.83 0.37 9.13
CA ILE A 256 21.58 0.73 8.49
C ILE A 256 20.86 -0.54 8.00
N VAL A 257 19.55 -0.55 8.24
CA VAL A 257 18.57 -1.41 7.57
C VAL A 257 17.45 -0.51 7.06
N PHE A 258 17.01 -0.76 5.82
CA PHE A 258 15.91 -0.03 5.20
C PHE A 258 14.62 -0.83 5.34
N SER A 259 13.52 -0.18 5.70
CA SER A 259 12.20 -0.79 5.82
C SER A 259 11.25 -0.20 4.79
N PHE A 260 11.05 -0.92 3.68
CA PHE A 260 10.17 -0.54 2.59
C PHE A 260 8.78 -1.16 2.75
N ALA A 261 7.74 -0.36 2.54
CA ALA A 261 6.41 -0.92 2.35
C ALA A 261 6.29 -1.54 0.96
N VAL A 262 5.59 -2.66 0.81
CA VAL A 262 5.42 -3.32 -0.50
C VAL A 262 3.97 -3.18 -0.93
N ASP A 263 3.76 -2.44 -2.01
CA ASP A 263 2.45 -2.13 -2.59
C ASP A 263 1.93 -3.32 -3.43
N SER A 264 0.63 -3.36 -3.67
CA SER A 264 -0.05 -4.27 -4.58
C SER A 264 0.36 -4.11 -6.05
N ASN A 265 1.02 -3.01 -6.44
CA ASN A 265 1.65 -2.90 -7.76
C ASN A 265 2.91 -3.79 -7.83
N TYR A 266 2.70 -5.02 -8.28
CA TYR A 266 3.65 -6.13 -8.21
C TYR A 266 5.03 -5.82 -8.84
N PHE A 267 5.06 -5.42 -10.11
CA PHE A 267 6.32 -5.18 -10.82
C PHE A 267 7.00 -3.88 -10.37
N MET A 268 6.23 -2.84 -10.04
CA MET A 268 6.76 -1.60 -9.47
C MET A 268 7.47 -1.87 -8.14
N SER A 269 6.89 -2.70 -7.27
CA SER A 269 7.51 -3.12 -6.02
C SER A 269 8.83 -3.87 -6.23
N ILE A 270 8.90 -4.77 -7.20
CA ILE A 270 10.14 -5.50 -7.54
C ILE A 270 11.21 -4.51 -8.03
N ALA A 271 10.86 -3.67 -8.99
CA ALA A 271 11.77 -2.69 -9.58
C ALA A 271 12.26 -1.66 -8.55
N LYS A 272 11.38 -1.20 -7.65
CA LYS A 272 11.72 -0.30 -6.54
C LYS A 272 12.83 -0.86 -5.66
N LEU A 273 12.70 -2.12 -5.22
CA LEU A 273 13.69 -2.75 -4.34
C LEU A 273 15.04 -2.95 -5.04
N ARG A 274 15.02 -3.26 -6.35
CA ARG A 274 16.23 -3.36 -7.19
C ARG A 274 16.92 -2.00 -7.36
N ALA A 275 16.15 -0.96 -7.71
CA ALA A 275 16.64 0.40 -7.89
C ALA A 275 17.22 0.98 -6.59
N ALA A 276 16.53 0.78 -5.45
CA ALA A 276 17.00 1.25 -4.15
C ALA A 276 18.39 0.69 -3.78
N ARG A 277 18.63 -0.61 -4.03
CA ARG A 277 19.96 -1.22 -3.81
C ARG A 277 21.04 -0.58 -4.66
N ARG A 278 20.75 -0.42 -5.96
CA ARG A 278 21.68 0.18 -6.92
C ARG A 278 22.09 1.59 -6.49
N LEU A 279 21.11 2.43 -6.14
CA LEU A 279 21.37 3.81 -5.74
C LEU A 279 22.12 3.90 -4.42
N TRP A 280 21.76 3.07 -3.44
CA TRP A 280 22.50 3.03 -2.17
C TRP A 280 23.95 2.58 -2.35
N ALA A 281 24.19 1.57 -3.19
CA ALA A 281 25.54 1.15 -3.53
C ALA A 281 26.32 2.26 -4.24
N GLY A 282 25.67 3.03 -5.11
CA GLY A 282 26.26 4.17 -5.82
C GLY A 282 26.76 5.28 -4.90
N LEU A 283 26.12 5.49 -3.74
CA LEU A 283 26.58 6.46 -2.74
C LEU A 283 27.97 6.13 -2.18
N ALA A 284 28.43 4.88 -2.27
CA ALA A 284 29.78 4.50 -1.84
C ALA A 284 30.87 5.32 -2.57
N GLU A 285 30.67 5.60 -3.85
CA GLU A 285 31.59 6.42 -4.65
C GLU A 285 31.61 7.88 -4.17
N ALA A 286 30.43 8.45 -3.88
CA ALA A 286 30.31 9.81 -3.37
C ALA A 286 31.00 10.01 -2.01
N PHE A 287 31.05 8.96 -1.18
CA PHE A 287 31.72 8.95 0.12
C PHE A 287 33.15 8.39 0.10
N ASP A 288 33.74 8.15 -1.08
CA ASP A 288 35.09 7.57 -1.25
C ASP A 288 35.30 6.32 -0.38
N THR A 289 34.31 5.42 -0.39
CA THR A 289 34.25 4.22 0.45
C THR A 289 34.02 2.98 -0.40
N ALA A 290 34.52 1.82 0.04
CA ALA A 290 34.31 0.57 -0.69
C ALA A 290 32.82 0.19 -0.77
N PRO A 291 32.30 -0.21 -1.94
CA PRO A 291 30.88 -0.57 -2.10
C PRO A 291 30.38 -1.69 -1.20
N ASP A 292 31.29 -2.55 -0.69
CA ASP A 292 30.94 -3.62 0.24
C ASP A 292 30.33 -3.12 1.56
N HIS A 293 30.64 -1.88 1.97
CA HIS A 293 30.04 -1.22 3.14
C HIS A 293 28.62 -0.67 2.87
N PHE A 294 28.19 -0.69 1.61
CA PHE A 294 26.90 -0.19 1.13
C PHE A 294 26.02 -1.33 0.57
N LYS A 295 26.18 -2.56 1.07
CA LYS A 295 25.21 -3.63 0.84
C LYS A 295 23.92 -3.33 1.61
N MET A 296 22.87 -2.93 0.90
CA MET A 296 21.59 -2.61 1.51
C MET A 296 20.98 -3.85 2.17
N ALA A 297 20.68 -3.76 3.46
CA ALA A 297 19.82 -4.71 4.17
C ALA A 297 18.37 -4.21 4.09
N ILE A 298 17.47 -5.04 3.58
CA ILE A 298 16.07 -4.67 3.37
C ILE A 298 15.15 -5.50 4.27
N HIS A 299 14.37 -4.78 5.06
CA HIS A 299 13.09 -5.22 5.59
C HIS A 299 11.98 -4.79 4.64
N ALA A 300 11.13 -5.73 4.25
CA ALA A 300 9.88 -5.45 3.54
C ALA A 300 8.71 -5.68 4.48
N VAL A 301 7.76 -4.76 4.44
CA VAL A 301 6.50 -4.85 5.17
C VAL A 301 5.35 -4.66 4.19
N THR A 302 4.29 -5.45 4.32
CA THR A 302 3.08 -5.28 3.48
C THR A 302 2.44 -3.92 3.70
N SER A 303 1.92 -3.31 2.63
CA SER A 303 1.41 -1.94 2.62
C SER A 303 0.09 -1.77 3.38
N GLU A 304 0.09 -0.93 4.41
CA GLU A 304 -1.12 -0.56 5.15
C GLU A 304 -2.05 0.32 4.30
N LEU A 305 -1.47 1.21 3.48
CA LEU A 305 -2.18 2.13 2.56
C LEU A 305 -3.28 1.43 1.72
N THR A 306 -3.04 0.16 1.37
CA THR A 306 -3.87 -0.65 0.47
C THR A 306 -4.86 -1.58 1.17
N GLU A 307 -4.78 -1.72 2.49
CA GLU A 307 -5.64 -2.65 3.24
C GLU A 307 -7.07 -2.11 3.37
N THR A 308 -8.05 -3.01 3.39
CA THR A 308 -9.47 -2.65 3.52
C THR A 308 -10.07 -3.19 4.82
N LEU A 309 -10.95 -2.40 5.44
CA LEU A 309 -11.71 -2.82 6.61
C LEU A 309 -12.81 -3.80 6.23
N TYR A 310 -13.53 -3.50 5.14
CA TYR A 310 -14.51 -4.37 4.53
C TYR A 310 -13.85 -5.40 3.62
N ASP A 311 -14.51 -6.55 3.47
CA ASP A 311 -14.00 -7.73 2.79
C ASP A 311 -12.57 -8.10 3.22
N GLN A 312 -12.37 -8.21 4.53
CA GLN A 312 -11.05 -8.40 5.14
C GLN A 312 -10.27 -9.60 4.57
N HIS A 313 -10.95 -10.64 4.05
CA HIS A 313 -10.28 -11.79 3.46
C HIS A 313 -9.57 -11.46 2.14
N VAL A 314 -10.00 -10.41 1.42
CA VAL A 314 -9.27 -9.90 0.25
C VAL A 314 -7.90 -9.39 0.64
N ASN A 315 -7.70 -8.95 1.90
CA ASN A 315 -6.37 -8.59 2.38
C ASN A 315 -5.40 -9.78 2.34
N ILE A 316 -5.86 -11.04 2.46
CA ILE A 316 -4.98 -12.23 2.29
C ILE A 316 -4.39 -12.25 0.88
N LEU A 317 -5.20 -11.94 -0.14
CA LEU A 317 -4.75 -11.88 -1.53
C LEU A 317 -3.75 -10.73 -1.73
N ARG A 318 -4.05 -9.56 -1.17
CA ARG A 318 -3.17 -8.38 -1.24
C ARG A 318 -1.81 -8.65 -0.62
N THR A 319 -1.80 -9.12 0.63
CA THR A 319 -0.56 -9.34 1.38
C THR A 319 0.25 -10.50 0.81
N THR A 320 -0.40 -11.51 0.21
CA THR A 320 0.30 -12.59 -0.52
C THR A 320 0.99 -12.08 -1.78
N ASN A 321 0.31 -11.26 -2.59
CA ASN A 321 0.92 -10.64 -3.77
C ASN A 321 2.10 -9.72 -3.40
N GLN A 322 1.94 -8.93 -2.35
CA GLN A 322 2.99 -8.05 -1.82
C GLN A 322 4.18 -8.86 -1.29
N ALA A 323 3.93 -9.91 -0.50
CA ALA A 323 4.97 -10.81 -0.01
C ALA A 323 5.75 -11.48 -1.13
N PHE A 324 5.06 -11.87 -2.21
CA PHE A 324 5.70 -12.48 -3.37
C PHE A 324 6.59 -11.49 -4.14
N ALA A 325 6.10 -10.27 -4.36
CA ALA A 325 6.90 -9.18 -4.94
C ALA A 325 8.13 -8.87 -4.07
N ALA A 326 7.97 -8.83 -2.74
CA ALA A 326 9.07 -8.61 -1.81
C ALA A 326 10.15 -9.71 -1.93
N ALA A 327 9.74 -10.98 -1.95
CA ALA A 327 10.65 -12.10 -2.10
C ALA A 327 11.44 -12.03 -3.42
N ILE A 328 10.77 -11.81 -4.56
CA ILE A 328 11.44 -11.64 -5.86
C ILE A 328 12.38 -10.43 -5.85
N GLY A 329 11.96 -9.36 -5.17
CA GLY A 329 12.76 -8.17 -4.95
C GLY A 329 14.03 -8.40 -4.14
N GLY A 330 14.28 -9.58 -3.54
CA GLY A 330 15.56 -9.93 -2.92
C GLY A 330 15.78 -9.32 -1.51
N ILE A 331 14.75 -9.34 -0.67
CA ILE A 331 14.77 -8.81 0.70
C ILE A 331 15.47 -9.73 1.70
N GLN A 332 15.84 -9.22 2.88
CA GLN A 332 16.45 -10.01 3.96
C GLN A 332 15.46 -10.30 5.09
N TYR A 333 14.52 -9.38 5.35
CA TYR A 333 13.49 -9.52 6.37
C TYR A 333 12.12 -9.27 5.72
N LEU A 334 11.13 -10.07 6.06
CA LEU A 334 9.75 -9.88 5.58
C LEU A 334 8.79 -9.90 6.75
N GLN A 335 7.90 -8.92 6.76
CA GLN A 335 6.74 -8.84 7.65
C GLN A 335 5.45 -8.78 6.81
N ILE A 336 4.52 -9.68 7.09
CA ILE A 336 3.22 -9.76 6.42
C ILE A 336 2.15 -9.43 7.46
N HIS A 337 1.36 -8.39 7.21
CA HIS A 337 0.27 -8.00 8.08
C HIS A 337 -0.83 -9.07 8.10
N PRO A 338 -1.39 -9.43 9.27
CA PRO A 338 -2.58 -10.25 9.35
C PRO A 338 -3.72 -9.60 8.57
N PHE A 339 -4.60 -10.39 7.93
CA PHE A 339 -5.69 -9.84 7.12
C PHE A 339 -6.72 -9.01 7.91
N THR A 340 -6.74 -9.19 9.24
CA THR A 340 -7.53 -8.44 10.21
C THR A 340 -6.85 -7.15 10.66
N HIS A 341 -5.61 -6.87 10.24
CA HIS A 341 -4.85 -5.72 10.70
C HIS A 341 -5.64 -4.39 10.67
N PRO A 342 -6.48 -4.08 9.66
CA PRO A 342 -7.37 -2.92 9.64
C PRO A 342 -8.33 -2.76 10.82
N THR A 343 -8.73 -3.84 11.50
CA THR A 343 -9.63 -3.77 12.67
C THR A 343 -8.90 -3.39 13.97
N GLY A 344 -7.57 -3.56 14.00
CA GLY A 344 -6.76 -3.44 15.21
C GLY A 344 -6.78 -4.69 16.11
N GLU A 345 -7.51 -5.73 15.72
CA GLU A 345 -7.48 -7.04 16.38
C GLU A 345 -6.60 -8.01 15.56
N SER A 346 -5.74 -8.76 16.25
CA SER A 346 -5.14 -9.98 15.71
C SER A 346 -5.49 -11.16 16.60
N ASP A 347 -5.69 -12.31 15.98
CA ASP A 347 -5.95 -13.58 16.64
C ASP A 347 -4.98 -14.65 16.11
N ASP A 348 -4.95 -15.80 16.77
CA ASP A 348 -4.07 -16.90 16.39
C ASP A 348 -4.30 -17.37 14.94
N PHE A 349 -5.51 -17.21 14.41
CA PHE A 349 -5.84 -17.61 13.04
C PHE A 349 -5.25 -16.64 12.01
N SER A 350 -5.50 -15.34 12.15
CA SER A 350 -4.99 -14.29 11.26
C SER A 350 -3.46 -14.23 11.28
N GLU A 351 -2.82 -14.34 12.45
CA GLU A 351 -1.37 -14.43 12.58
C GLU A 351 -0.80 -15.70 11.94
N ARG A 352 -1.53 -16.83 12.05
CA ARG A 352 -1.15 -18.07 11.37
C ARG A 352 -1.21 -17.92 9.85
N ILE A 353 -2.24 -17.29 9.29
CA ILE A 353 -2.33 -17.06 7.84
C ILE A 353 -1.13 -16.24 7.36
N ALA A 354 -0.83 -15.12 8.04
CA ALA A 354 0.32 -14.28 7.70
C ALA A 354 1.64 -15.05 7.71
N ARG A 355 1.89 -15.86 8.77
CA ARG A 355 3.10 -16.68 8.86
C ARG A 355 3.14 -17.80 7.80
N ASN A 356 2.02 -18.46 7.55
CA ASN A 356 1.94 -19.54 6.56
C ASN A 356 2.21 -19.05 5.14
N THR A 357 1.88 -17.80 4.80
CA THR A 357 2.26 -17.21 3.52
C THR A 357 3.77 -17.27 3.29
N HIS A 358 4.60 -17.05 4.31
CA HIS A 358 6.06 -17.23 4.17
C HIS A 358 6.43 -18.68 3.82
N LEU A 359 5.82 -19.64 4.51
CA LEU A 359 6.14 -21.06 4.35
C LEU A 359 5.74 -21.55 2.96
N ILE A 360 4.54 -21.21 2.51
CA ILE A 360 4.08 -21.54 1.15
C ILE A 360 5.04 -20.95 0.11
N LEU A 361 5.41 -19.68 0.26
CA LEU A 361 6.38 -19.05 -0.65
C LEU A 361 7.73 -19.79 -0.64
N LYS A 362 8.27 -20.15 0.52
CA LYS A 362 9.58 -20.82 0.61
C LYS A 362 9.56 -22.27 0.14
N GLU A 363 8.53 -23.02 0.51
CA GLU A 363 8.52 -24.48 0.45
C GLU A 363 7.76 -25.01 -0.77
N GLU A 364 6.80 -24.26 -1.30
CA GLU A 364 5.92 -24.74 -2.38
C GLU A 364 6.16 -24.05 -3.72
N THR A 365 6.66 -22.81 -3.73
CA THR A 365 6.80 -22.03 -4.98
C THR A 365 8.17 -22.15 -5.66
N ASN A 366 9.18 -22.74 -4.99
CA ASN A 366 10.58 -22.78 -5.43
C ASN A 366 11.21 -21.39 -5.69
N ILE A 367 10.63 -20.30 -5.16
CA ILE A 367 11.14 -18.94 -5.39
C ILE A 367 12.55 -18.70 -4.82
N THR A 368 13.01 -19.58 -3.93
CA THR A 368 14.34 -19.52 -3.31
C THR A 368 15.45 -20.12 -4.17
N THR A 369 15.11 -20.77 -5.30
CA THR A 369 16.06 -21.53 -6.12
C THR A 369 16.86 -20.68 -7.11
N VAL A 370 16.31 -19.55 -7.57
CA VAL A 370 16.93 -18.66 -8.54
C VAL A 370 17.11 -17.29 -7.93
N VAL A 371 18.30 -16.72 -8.07
CA VAL A 371 18.60 -15.35 -7.62
C VAL A 371 18.10 -14.35 -8.66
N ASP A 372 17.37 -13.32 -8.21
CA ASP A 372 16.75 -12.29 -9.06
C ASP A 372 16.01 -12.87 -10.29
N PRO A 373 14.93 -13.68 -10.08
CA PRO A 373 14.23 -14.34 -11.18
C PRO A 373 13.56 -13.35 -12.16
N ALA A 374 13.38 -12.09 -11.75
CA ALA A 374 12.88 -11.02 -12.62
C ALA A 374 13.97 -10.41 -13.53
N GLY A 375 15.24 -10.65 -13.22
CA GLY A 375 16.35 -10.08 -13.96
C GLY A 375 16.42 -10.61 -15.39
N GLY A 376 16.56 -9.69 -16.35
CA GLY A 376 16.53 -9.95 -17.79
C GLY A 376 15.15 -9.79 -18.42
N SER A 377 14.10 -9.56 -17.62
CA SER A 377 12.81 -9.10 -18.15
C SER A 377 12.94 -7.68 -18.69
N TRP A 378 12.69 -7.46 -19.98
CA TRP A 378 12.75 -6.13 -20.60
C TRP A 378 11.91 -5.09 -19.85
N TYR A 379 10.73 -5.48 -19.38
CA TYR A 379 9.87 -4.61 -18.60
C TYR A 379 10.48 -4.26 -17.24
N VAL A 380 10.92 -5.26 -16.47
CA VAL A 380 11.42 -5.01 -15.10
C VAL A 380 12.76 -4.27 -15.12
N GLU A 381 13.64 -4.56 -16.09
CA GLU A 381 14.91 -3.85 -16.24
C GLU A 381 14.67 -2.38 -16.61
N GLN A 382 13.87 -2.08 -17.63
CA GLN A 382 13.54 -0.69 -17.99
C GLN A 382 12.84 0.04 -16.82
N LEU A 383 11.88 -0.61 -16.15
CA LEU A 383 11.21 0.00 -15.00
C LEU A 383 12.16 0.28 -13.83
N THR A 384 13.16 -0.59 -13.62
CA THR A 384 14.20 -0.40 -12.59
C THR A 384 15.09 0.78 -12.94
N ASP A 385 15.47 0.92 -14.21
CA ASP A 385 16.29 2.03 -14.69
C ASP A 385 15.55 3.37 -14.57
N GLU A 386 14.32 3.47 -15.09
CA GLU A 386 13.51 4.69 -15.01
C GLU A 386 13.23 5.11 -13.55
N LEU A 387 12.99 4.13 -12.66
CA LEU A 387 12.84 4.40 -11.24
C LEU A 387 14.13 4.92 -10.61
N ALA A 388 15.27 4.30 -10.94
CA ALA A 388 16.56 4.70 -10.41
C ALA A 388 16.91 6.14 -10.84
N GLU A 389 16.71 6.47 -12.11
CA GLU A 389 16.95 7.81 -12.65
C GLU A 389 16.06 8.87 -11.98
N LYS A 390 14.76 8.62 -11.91
CA LYS A 390 13.81 9.57 -11.30
C LYS A 390 14.04 9.73 -9.80
N ALA A 391 14.31 8.64 -9.08
CA ALA A 391 14.60 8.68 -7.66
C ALA A 391 15.93 9.40 -7.38
N TRP A 392 16.94 9.19 -8.23
CA TRP A 392 18.21 9.90 -8.13
C TRP A 392 18.05 11.41 -8.37
N ALA A 393 17.32 11.79 -9.42
CA ALA A 393 17.00 13.20 -9.69
C ALA A 393 16.28 13.85 -8.49
N LYS A 394 15.24 13.21 -7.95
CA LYS A 394 14.54 13.70 -6.76
C LYS A 394 15.45 13.75 -5.53
N PHE A 395 16.36 12.80 -5.36
CA PHE A 395 17.36 12.84 -4.29
C PHE A 395 18.30 14.05 -4.41
N LEU A 396 18.78 14.36 -5.62
CA LEU A 396 19.61 15.55 -5.87
C LEU A 396 18.84 16.85 -5.62
N GLU A 397 17.57 16.94 -6.03
CA GLU A 397 16.71 18.09 -5.71
C GLU A 397 16.61 18.32 -4.18
N ILE A 398 16.52 17.24 -3.39
CA ILE A 398 16.48 17.32 -1.93
C ILE A 398 17.82 17.81 -1.36
N ASP A 399 18.94 17.30 -1.89
CA ASP A 399 20.29 17.71 -1.46
C ASP A 399 20.55 19.20 -1.76
N GLU A 400 20.21 19.66 -2.97
CA GLU A 400 20.30 21.08 -3.37
C GLU A 400 19.45 22.01 -2.49
N ALA A 401 18.31 21.51 -2.00
CA ALA A 401 17.43 22.22 -1.07
C ALA A 401 17.91 22.21 0.40
N GLY A 402 19.08 21.62 0.69
CA GLY A 402 19.67 21.58 2.02
C GLY A 402 19.42 20.28 2.80
N GLY A 403 18.94 19.23 2.14
CA GLY A 403 18.71 17.92 2.71
C GLY A 403 17.33 17.74 3.35
N ILE A 404 17.05 16.51 3.81
CA ILE A 404 15.71 16.11 4.26
C ILE A 404 15.18 16.95 5.43
N LEU A 405 16.04 17.35 6.38
CA LEU A 405 15.61 18.11 7.55
C LEU A 405 15.08 19.50 7.16
N GLU A 406 15.65 20.12 6.12
CA GLU A 406 15.21 21.42 5.64
C GLU A 406 13.85 21.32 4.95
N LEU A 407 13.66 20.30 4.12
CA LEU A 407 12.35 20.01 3.51
C LEU A 407 11.25 19.80 4.56
N ILE A 408 11.57 19.11 5.66
CA ILE A 408 10.61 18.85 6.75
C ILE A 408 10.23 20.14 7.47
N LYS A 409 11.22 21.01 7.76
CA LYS A 409 10.99 22.32 8.41
C LYS A 409 10.13 23.22 7.55
N GLN A 410 10.32 23.18 6.23
CA GLN A 410 9.53 23.96 5.26
C GLN A 410 8.13 23.36 5.00
N GLY A 411 7.91 22.09 5.36
CA GLY A 411 6.66 21.37 5.08
C GLY A 411 6.56 20.82 3.65
N THR A 412 7.62 20.95 2.84
CA THR A 412 7.64 20.55 1.42
C THR A 412 7.46 19.04 1.28
N LEU A 413 8.17 18.25 2.08
CA LEU A 413 8.09 16.77 2.03
C LEU A 413 6.66 16.29 2.32
N GLN A 414 6.03 16.85 3.36
CA GLN A 414 4.69 16.48 3.79
C GLN A 414 3.65 16.86 2.74
N LYS A 415 3.80 18.04 2.13
CA LYS A 415 2.96 18.50 1.03
C LYS A 415 3.08 17.58 -0.19
N ASP A 416 4.31 17.27 -0.63
CA ASP A 416 4.57 16.40 -1.78
C ASP A 416 3.96 14.99 -1.60
N ILE A 417 4.00 14.45 -0.37
CA ILE A 417 3.38 13.17 -0.04
C ILE A 417 1.84 13.27 -0.07
N ALA A 418 1.29 14.32 0.55
CA ALA A 418 -0.15 14.54 0.60
C ALA A 418 -0.77 14.76 -0.80
N GLU A 419 -0.05 15.41 -1.71
CA GLU A 419 -0.52 15.61 -3.09
C GLU A 419 -0.70 14.26 -3.82
N VAL A 420 0.24 13.32 -3.67
CA VAL A 420 0.11 11.97 -4.25
C VAL A 420 -1.02 11.21 -3.57
N TYR A 421 -1.14 11.29 -2.24
CA TYR A 421 -2.26 10.68 -1.50
C TYR A 421 -3.62 11.15 -2.01
N LEU A 422 -3.81 12.47 -2.13
CA LEU A 422 -5.05 13.06 -2.64
C LEU A 422 -5.34 12.63 -4.08
N GLY A 423 -4.30 12.51 -4.92
CA GLY A 423 -4.42 11.94 -6.26
C GLY A 423 -4.93 10.50 -6.25
N ARG A 424 -4.42 9.65 -5.33
CA ARG A 424 -4.90 8.27 -5.14
C ARG A 424 -6.34 8.21 -4.67
N VAL A 425 -6.72 9.03 -3.67
CA VAL A 425 -8.12 9.14 -3.19
C VAL A 425 -9.05 9.60 -4.32
N GLN A 426 -8.63 10.59 -5.11
CA GLN A 426 -9.41 11.06 -6.25
C GLN A 426 -9.59 9.95 -7.30
N ASN A 427 -8.52 9.23 -7.66
CA ASN A 427 -8.61 8.13 -8.61
C ASN A 427 -9.49 6.99 -8.07
N ALA A 428 -9.44 6.67 -6.78
CA ALA A 428 -10.34 5.71 -6.16
C ALA A 428 -11.81 6.18 -6.14
N ALA A 429 -12.05 7.47 -5.90
CA ALA A 429 -13.38 8.09 -5.91
C ALA A 429 -14.02 8.04 -7.31
N PHE A 430 -13.23 8.24 -8.36
CA PHE A 430 -13.67 8.08 -9.75
C PHE A 430 -13.58 6.64 -10.28
N ARG A 431 -13.22 5.66 -9.43
CA ARG A 431 -13.00 4.25 -9.80
C ARG A 431 -12.00 4.04 -10.95
N LYS A 432 -11.06 4.98 -11.13
CA LYS A 432 -9.87 4.73 -11.95
C LYS A 432 -8.98 3.69 -11.26
N ASP A 433 -8.87 3.81 -9.94
CA ASP A 433 -8.24 2.80 -9.08
C ASP A 433 -9.32 1.94 -8.42
N SER A 434 -9.18 0.63 -8.57
CA SER A 434 -10.13 -0.36 -8.04
C SER A 434 -9.67 -0.89 -6.68
N ILE A 435 -10.56 -0.79 -5.69
CA ILE A 435 -10.40 -1.31 -4.34
C ILE A 435 -11.47 -2.40 -4.15
N ILE A 436 -11.08 -3.64 -4.45
CA ILE A 436 -11.97 -4.81 -4.39
C ILE A 436 -12.54 -5.01 -2.99
N GLY A 437 -13.84 -5.25 -2.90
CA GLY A 437 -14.57 -5.37 -1.63
C GLY A 437 -14.97 -4.03 -1.01
N THR A 438 -14.53 -2.91 -1.61
CA THR A 438 -14.84 -1.55 -1.16
C THR A 438 -15.54 -0.76 -2.27
N ASN A 439 -14.81 -0.04 -3.13
CA ASN A 439 -15.44 0.80 -4.16
C ASN A 439 -15.91 -0.01 -5.39
N VAL A 440 -15.40 -1.23 -5.55
CA VAL A 440 -15.73 -2.20 -6.61
C VAL A 440 -16.03 -3.56 -5.96
N TYR A 441 -17.12 -4.18 -6.37
CA TYR A 441 -17.64 -5.44 -5.79
C TYR A 441 -17.75 -5.44 -4.25
N PRO A 442 -18.37 -4.41 -3.62
CA PRO A 442 -18.61 -4.43 -2.17
C PRO A 442 -19.53 -5.59 -1.78
N ASN A 443 -19.25 -6.25 -0.66
CA ASN A 443 -20.13 -7.26 -0.08
C ASN A 443 -21.08 -6.63 0.95
N PRO A 444 -22.40 -6.48 0.66
CA PRO A 444 -23.36 -5.87 1.58
C PRO A 444 -23.60 -6.69 2.86
N ALA A 445 -23.25 -7.98 2.86
CA ALA A 445 -23.44 -8.87 3.99
C ALA A 445 -22.29 -8.81 5.02
N ASP A 446 -21.20 -8.11 4.71
CA ASP A 446 -20.09 -7.94 5.65
C ASP A 446 -20.56 -7.29 6.95
N LYS A 447 -20.07 -7.83 8.07
CA LYS A 447 -20.21 -7.24 9.39
C LYS A 447 -18.83 -7.02 9.96
N ILE A 448 -18.43 -5.76 10.10
CA ILE A 448 -17.14 -5.41 10.66
C ILE A 448 -17.34 -4.79 12.04
N LYS A 449 -16.47 -5.13 12.99
CA LYS A 449 -16.39 -4.40 14.25
C LYS A 449 -15.78 -3.03 13.99
N THR A 450 -16.31 -2.01 14.64
CA THR A 450 -15.71 -0.68 14.64
C THR A 450 -14.24 -0.79 15.07
N PRO A 451 -13.28 -0.28 14.27
CA PRO A 451 -11.87 -0.32 14.63
C PRO A 451 -11.61 0.35 15.98
N THR A 452 -10.64 -0.17 16.72
CA THR A 452 -10.08 0.55 17.88
C THR A 452 -9.11 1.63 17.38
N LEU A 453 -9.23 2.86 17.92
CA LEU A 453 -8.48 4.04 17.48
C LEU A 453 -7.00 4.05 17.93
N ASP A 454 -6.19 4.75 17.12
CA ASP A 454 -4.74 5.03 17.12
C ASP A 454 -3.76 3.87 16.87
N LYS A 455 -3.40 3.69 15.58
CA LYS A 455 -2.38 2.72 15.15
C LYS A 455 -0.99 3.30 14.97
N HIS A 456 -0.90 4.58 14.62
CA HIS A 456 0.37 5.22 14.29
C HIS A 456 0.84 6.12 15.44
N VAL A 457 1.25 5.48 16.54
CA VAL A 457 1.76 6.18 17.72
C VAL A 457 3.28 6.19 17.67
N SER A 458 3.87 7.39 17.66
CA SER A 458 5.27 7.55 18.06
C SER A 458 5.37 7.54 19.58
N TYR A 459 6.34 6.80 20.12
CA TYR A 459 6.63 6.84 21.55
C TYR A 459 7.81 7.77 21.88
N MET A 460 8.33 8.48 20.88
CA MET A 460 9.39 9.45 21.06
C MET A 460 8.89 10.63 21.91
N LYS A 461 9.75 11.09 22.82
CA LYS A 461 9.54 12.35 23.54
C LYS A 461 10.68 13.27 23.16
N VAL A 462 10.37 14.32 22.40
CA VAL A 462 11.34 15.32 21.99
C VAL A 462 11.43 16.39 23.08
N GLU A 463 12.64 16.62 23.60
CA GLU A 463 12.90 17.75 24.51
C GLU A 463 12.91 19.04 23.69
N LYS A 464 12.17 20.07 24.13
CA LYS A 464 12.02 21.36 23.43
C LYS A 464 11.65 21.18 21.94
N PRO A 465 10.45 20.67 21.63
CA PRO A 465 10.07 20.44 20.25
C PRO A 465 9.71 21.75 19.54
N VAL A 466 10.12 21.85 18.29
CA VAL A 466 9.54 22.72 17.27
C VAL A 466 8.44 21.94 16.56
N GLY A 467 7.26 22.55 16.40
CA GLY A 467 6.14 21.92 15.70
C GLY A 467 6.39 21.84 14.19
N ILE A 468 6.16 20.67 13.62
CA ILE A 468 6.17 20.43 12.17
C ILE A 468 4.85 19.81 11.74
N THR A 469 4.50 19.93 10.46
CA THR A 469 3.34 19.21 9.92
C THR A 469 3.61 17.70 10.00
N PRO A 470 2.74 16.91 10.64
CA PRO A 470 2.89 15.45 10.65
C PRO A 470 2.50 14.84 9.30
N ILE A 471 3.01 13.64 9.02
CA ILE A 471 2.51 12.83 7.90
C ILE A 471 1.21 12.15 8.32
N ALA A 472 0.13 12.37 7.55
CA ALA A 472 -1.13 11.68 7.76
C ALA A 472 -1.02 10.24 7.23
N LEU A 473 -1.14 9.25 8.12
CA LEU A 473 -1.05 7.84 7.80
C LEU A 473 -2.46 7.26 7.66
N GLU A 474 -3.03 7.41 6.47
CA GLU A 474 -4.41 7.01 6.17
C GLU A 474 -4.49 6.05 4.99
N ARG A 475 -5.40 5.08 5.08
CA ARG A 475 -5.67 4.13 3.98
C ARG A 475 -6.50 4.80 2.90
N VAL A 476 -6.28 4.45 1.63
CA VAL A 476 -7.06 5.04 0.51
C VAL A 476 -8.55 4.70 0.61
N SER A 477 -8.87 3.55 1.22
CA SER A 477 -10.26 3.10 1.41
C SER A 477 -11.02 3.83 2.51
N ILE A 478 -10.35 4.63 3.36
CA ILE A 478 -10.93 5.10 4.63
C ILE A 478 -12.24 5.87 4.45
N GLN A 479 -12.36 6.70 3.40
CA GLN A 479 -13.57 7.48 3.16
C GLN A 479 -14.78 6.58 2.82
N PHE A 480 -14.59 5.55 2.00
CA PHE A 480 -15.64 4.57 1.73
C PHE A 480 -16.04 3.81 2.99
N GLU A 481 -15.05 3.44 3.81
CA GLU A 481 -15.30 2.74 5.06
C GLU A 481 -16.13 3.59 6.03
N GLN A 482 -15.80 4.88 6.17
CA GLN A 482 -16.57 5.80 7.03
C GLN A 482 -18.01 6.01 6.52
N ILE A 483 -18.20 6.17 5.21
CA ILE A 483 -19.54 6.28 4.60
C ILE A 483 -20.36 5.05 4.95
N ARG A 484 -19.79 3.86 4.79
CA ARG A 484 -20.49 2.61 5.05
C ARG A 484 -20.78 2.39 6.53
N LEU A 485 -19.85 2.74 7.43
CA LEU A 485 -20.06 2.68 8.88
C LEU A 485 -21.21 3.61 9.33
N ARG A 486 -21.40 4.78 8.69
CA ARG A 486 -22.55 5.67 8.95
C ARG A 486 -23.87 5.00 8.57
N SER A 487 -23.93 4.36 7.40
CA SER A 487 -25.11 3.61 6.96
C SER A 487 -25.45 2.43 7.87
N GLU A 488 -24.42 1.73 8.36
CA GLU A 488 -24.57 0.63 9.32
C GLU A 488 -25.10 1.15 10.67
N SER A 489 -24.53 2.25 11.18
CA SER A 489 -25.00 2.92 12.39
C SER A 489 -26.45 3.40 12.25
N TYR A 490 -26.82 3.96 11.10
CA TYR A 490 -28.20 4.34 10.79
C TYR A 490 -29.15 3.14 10.83
N LYS A 491 -28.74 2.00 10.27
CA LYS A 491 -29.52 0.75 10.28
C LYS A 491 -29.73 0.21 11.69
N GLU A 492 -28.70 0.28 12.54
CA GLU A 492 -28.80 -0.12 13.95
C GLU A 492 -29.79 0.76 14.73
N ILE A 493 -29.84 2.06 14.45
CA ILE A 493 -30.74 3.00 15.14
C ILE A 493 -32.18 2.91 14.62
N ASN A 494 -32.38 2.86 13.30
CA ASN A 494 -33.70 2.97 12.68
C ASN A 494 -34.34 1.61 12.32
N GLY A 495 -33.59 0.51 12.44
CA GLY A 495 -34.04 -0.85 12.11
C GLY A 495 -34.02 -1.19 10.61
N THR A 496 -33.85 -0.21 9.72
CA THR A 496 -33.76 -0.37 8.27
C THR A 496 -32.54 0.36 7.70
N ALA A 497 -31.94 -0.20 6.66
CA ALA A 497 -30.83 0.46 5.97
C ALA A 497 -31.30 1.69 5.19
N PRO A 498 -30.42 2.68 4.95
CA PRO A 498 -30.71 3.71 3.95
C PRO A 498 -31.01 3.03 2.61
N THR A 499 -32.16 3.36 2.01
CA THR A 499 -32.69 2.62 0.85
C THR A 499 -33.11 3.57 -0.26
N ILE A 500 -32.75 3.24 -1.51
CA ILE A 500 -33.21 3.94 -2.72
C ILE A 500 -33.95 3.00 -3.66
N GLY A 501 -34.87 3.55 -4.46
CA GLY A 501 -35.60 2.80 -5.48
C GLY A 501 -34.90 2.79 -6.84
N LEU A 502 -35.04 1.70 -7.59
CA LEU A 502 -34.58 1.59 -8.99
C LEU A 502 -35.77 1.42 -9.91
N ILE A 503 -36.02 2.43 -10.73
CA ILE A 503 -37.08 2.40 -11.75
C ILE A 503 -36.48 1.75 -13.00
N ASN A 504 -36.71 0.44 -13.14
CA ASN A 504 -36.21 -0.34 -14.24
C ASN A 504 -37.14 -0.17 -15.46
N LEU A 505 -36.63 0.35 -16.57
CA LEU A 505 -37.41 0.57 -17.79
C LEU A 505 -37.37 -0.67 -18.70
N LYS A 506 -38.53 -0.98 -19.29
CA LYS A 506 -38.70 -2.08 -20.25
C LYS A 506 -38.21 -3.42 -19.70
N ASN A 507 -37.35 -4.12 -20.43
CA ASN A 507 -36.99 -5.52 -20.15
C ASN A 507 -35.62 -5.64 -19.48
N LEU A 508 -35.36 -6.82 -18.89
CA LEU A 508 -34.14 -7.11 -18.15
C LEU A 508 -32.85 -6.82 -18.93
N LYS A 509 -32.79 -7.12 -20.24
CA LYS A 509 -31.60 -6.86 -21.06
C LYS A 509 -31.29 -5.37 -21.14
N SER A 510 -32.32 -4.54 -21.07
CA SER A 510 -32.21 -3.09 -21.19
C SER A 510 -31.70 -2.44 -19.91
N TYR A 511 -32.36 -2.70 -18.78
CA TYR A 511 -32.04 -2.02 -17.53
C TYR A 511 -30.90 -2.66 -16.74
N LYS A 512 -30.66 -3.99 -16.89
CA LYS A 512 -29.75 -4.73 -15.99
C LYS A 512 -28.35 -4.14 -15.89
N PRO A 513 -27.66 -3.75 -16.99
CA PRO A 513 -26.31 -3.19 -16.88
C PRO A 513 -26.25 -1.90 -16.04
N ARG A 514 -27.25 -1.01 -16.20
CA ARG A 514 -27.34 0.24 -15.45
C ARG A 514 -27.77 0.01 -14.01
N ALA A 515 -28.76 -0.87 -13.80
CA ALA A 515 -29.22 -1.24 -12.46
C ALA A 515 -28.09 -1.90 -11.64
N ASP A 516 -27.32 -2.83 -12.22
CA ASP A 516 -26.19 -3.47 -11.53
C ASP A 516 -25.08 -2.46 -11.22
N PHE A 517 -24.83 -1.49 -12.10
CA PHE A 517 -23.89 -0.40 -11.84
C PHE A 517 -24.32 0.46 -10.64
N VAL A 518 -25.58 0.89 -10.59
CA VAL A 518 -26.12 1.69 -9.47
C VAL A 518 -26.14 0.86 -8.18
N LYS A 519 -26.54 -0.41 -8.24
CA LYS A 519 -26.49 -1.35 -7.10
C LYS A 519 -25.09 -1.45 -6.51
N SER A 520 -24.09 -1.70 -7.36
CA SER A 520 -22.70 -1.80 -6.91
C SER A 520 -22.17 -0.47 -6.38
N LEU A 521 -22.69 0.67 -6.84
CA LEU A 521 -22.35 1.99 -6.32
C LEU A 521 -22.96 2.23 -4.96
N ALA A 522 -24.29 2.08 -4.82
CA ALA A 522 -25.01 2.23 -3.57
C ALA A 522 -24.46 1.31 -2.47
N ALA A 523 -24.17 0.05 -2.82
CA ALA A 523 -23.59 -0.93 -1.89
C ALA A 523 -22.24 -0.50 -1.33
N ALA A 524 -21.43 0.28 -2.06
CA ALA A 524 -20.15 0.78 -1.56
C ALA A 524 -20.33 1.78 -0.40
N GLY A 525 -21.49 2.44 -0.32
CA GLY A 525 -21.87 3.29 0.80
C GLY A 525 -22.83 2.64 1.79
N GLY A 526 -23.05 1.33 1.71
CA GLY A 526 -24.02 0.63 2.58
C GLY A 526 -25.49 1.00 2.33
N ILE A 527 -25.80 1.53 1.15
CA ILE A 527 -27.16 1.88 0.73
C ILE A 527 -27.81 0.66 0.07
N GLU A 528 -28.98 0.24 0.56
CA GLU A 528 -29.78 -0.81 -0.05
C GLU A 528 -30.55 -0.28 -1.27
N THR A 529 -30.77 -1.13 -2.26
CA THR A 529 -31.54 -0.77 -3.45
C THR A 529 -32.67 -1.76 -3.65
N VAL A 530 -33.87 -1.24 -3.90
CA VAL A 530 -35.04 -2.03 -4.28
C VAL A 530 -35.37 -1.68 -5.72
N GLY A 531 -35.57 -2.65 -6.60
CA GLY A 531 -35.86 -2.37 -8.02
C GLY A 531 -37.25 -2.84 -8.45
N SER A 532 -37.86 -2.12 -9.40
CA SER A 532 -39.12 -2.53 -10.03
C SER A 532 -38.93 -3.77 -10.94
N LYS A 533 -40.03 -4.45 -11.30
CA LYS A 533 -40.01 -5.66 -12.15
C LYS A 533 -39.77 -5.41 -13.66
N GLY A 534 -39.40 -4.18 -14.03
CA GLY A 534 -39.28 -3.75 -15.43
C GLY A 534 -40.58 -3.13 -15.94
N CYS A 535 -40.69 -1.80 -15.81
CA CYS A 535 -41.86 -1.02 -16.17
C CYS A 535 -41.98 -0.90 -17.69
N GLN A 536 -43.03 -1.48 -18.27
CA GLN A 536 -43.37 -1.33 -19.68
C GLN A 536 -44.15 -0.04 -19.94
N THR A 537 -44.83 0.47 -18.93
CA THR A 537 -45.66 1.68 -19.02
C THR A 537 -45.28 2.71 -17.96
N ILE A 538 -45.64 3.97 -18.19
CA ILE A 538 -45.44 5.06 -17.22
C ILE A 538 -46.22 4.78 -15.93
N GLN A 539 -47.45 4.24 -16.04
CA GLN A 539 -48.28 3.93 -14.88
C GLN A 539 -47.62 2.90 -13.98
N GLU A 540 -46.99 1.86 -14.53
CA GLU A 540 -46.25 0.87 -13.73
C GLU A 540 -45.08 1.49 -12.94
N ALA A 541 -44.41 2.52 -13.49
CA ALA A 541 -43.36 3.24 -12.79
C ALA A 541 -43.93 4.09 -11.65
N VAL A 542 -45.04 4.80 -11.89
CA VAL A 542 -45.75 5.59 -10.89
C VAL A 542 -46.29 4.70 -9.76
N ASP A 543 -46.91 3.56 -10.08
CA ASP A 543 -47.43 2.60 -9.11
C ASP A 543 -46.32 2.02 -8.23
N TYR A 544 -45.16 1.74 -8.84
CA TYR A 544 -43.98 1.31 -8.10
C TYR A 544 -43.49 2.38 -7.11
N VAL A 545 -43.39 3.65 -7.54
CA VAL A 545 -43.03 4.76 -6.66
C VAL A 545 -44.05 4.91 -5.52
N ALA A 546 -45.35 4.91 -5.85
CA ALA A 546 -46.43 5.03 -4.86
C ALA A 546 -46.40 3.91 -3.81
N SER A 547 -46.11 2.67 -4.22
CA SER A 547 -46.09 1.50 -3.32
C SER A 547 -44.86 1.43 -2.41
N THR A 548 -43.75 2.05 -2.80
CA THR A 548 -42.48 1.98 -2.06
C THR A 548 -42.18 3.23 -1.26
N ASN A 549 -42.61 4.40 -1.75
CA ASN A 549 -42.50 5.69 -1.07
C ASN A 549 -41.09 6.02 -0.55
N PHE A 550 -40.06 5.71 -1.34
CA PHE A 550 -38.68 6.10 -1.03
C PHE A 550 -38.48 7.59 -1.35
N PRO A 551 -37.56 8.28 -0.67
CA PRO A 551 -37.26 9.69 -0.97
C PRO A 551 -36.42 9.85 -2.26
N ILE A 552 -35.75 8.78 -2.72
CA ILE A 552 -34.83 8.81 -3.85
C ILE A 552 -35.09 7.62 -4.78
N TYR A 553 -35.11 7.90 -6.09
CA TYR A 553 -35.15 6.88 -7.14
C TYR A 553 -34.07 7.11 -8.20
N CYS A 554 -33.57 6.03 -8.80
CA CYS A 554 -32.70 6.07 -9.97
C CYS A 554 -33.34 5.31 -11.15
N ILE A 555 -33.48 5.98 -12.29
CA ILE A 555 -34.01 5.37 -13.52
C ILE A 555 -32.90 4.58 -14.22
N CYS A 556 -33.19 3.32 -14.55
CA CYS A 556 -32.27 2.39 -15.19
C CYS A 556 -32.89 1.86 -16.49
N GLY A 557 -32.23 2.09 -17.63
CA GLY A 557 -32.65 1.64 -18.95
C GLY A 557 -31.50 1.67 -19.96
N SER A 558 -31.79 1.35 -21.22
CA SER A 558 -30.85 1.62 -22.31
C SER A 558 -30.92 3.08 -22.77
N ASP A 559 -29.92 3.53 -23.53
CA ASP A 559 -29.90 4.90 -24.05
C ASP A 559 -31.12 5.17 -24.95
N ASP A 560 -31.58 4.16 -25.70
CA ASP A 560 -32.83 4.22 -26.49
C ASP A 560 -34.08 4.37 -25.61
N ASP A 561 -34.13 3.70 -24.46
CA ASP A 561 -35.26 3.80 -23.53
C ASP A 561 -35.35 5.19 -22.89
N TYR A 562 -34.20 5.82 -22.66
CA TYR A 562 -34.16 7.15 -22.06
C TYR A 562 -34.75 8.21 -22.98
N ALA A 563 -34.44 8.16 -24.28
CA ALA A 563 -35.02 9.08 -25.24
C ALA A 563 -36.55 8.93 -25.35
N GLU A 564 -37.07 7.71 -25.22
CA GLU A 564 -38.49 7.41 -25.40
C GLU A 564 -39.33 7.66 -24.14
N LEU A 565 -38.87 7.17 -22.97
CA LEU A 565 -39.72 7.04 -21.78
C LEU A 565 -39.29 7.93 -20.62
N ALA A 566 -38.00 8.19 -20.44
CA ALA A 566 -37.50 8.79 -19.20
C ALA A 566 -38.06 10.22 -18.93
N PRO A 567 -38.07 11.19 -19.87
CA PRO A 567 -38.61 12.51 -19.61
C PRO A 567 -40.09 12.49 -19.20
N ILE A 568 -40.89 11.64 -19.86
CA ILE A 568 -42.32 11.54 -19.60
C ILE A 568 -42.58 10.87 -18.24
N THR A 569 -41.84 9.80 -17.94
CA THR A 569 -41.90 9.11 -16.64
C THR A 569 -41.51 10.02 -15.49
N ILE A 570 -40.41 10.77 -15.61
CA ILE A 570 -39.95 11.70 -14.55
C ILE A 570 -41.02 12.77 -14.29
N LYS A 571 -41.56 13.38 -15.35
CA LYS A 571 -42.55 14.46 -15.24
C LYS A 571 -43.82 14.00 -14.55
N GLU A 572 -44.32 12.80 -14.86
CA GLU A 572 -45.52 12.27 -14.23
C GLU A 572 -45.28 11.87 -12.77
N ILE A 573 -44.11 11.29 -12.45
CA ILE A 573 -43.75 11.02 -11.05
C ILE A 573 -43.65 12.32 -10.26
N LYS A 574 -42.94 13.35 -10.77
CA LYS A 574 -42.77 14.65 -10.09
C LYS A 574 -44.08 15.41 -9.90
N LYS A 575 -45.04 15.24 -10.81
CA LYS A 575 -46.38 15.82 -10.67
C LYS A 575 -47.15 15.23 -9.48
N GLN A 576 -46.97 13.94 -9.21
CA GLN A 576 -47.65 13.24 -8.10
C GLN A 576 -46.85 13.28 -6.80
N PHE A 577 -45.52 13.29 -6.91
CA PHE A 577 -44.56 13.23 -5.81
C PHE A 577 -43.44 14.28 -5.98
N PRO A 578 -43.73 15.57 -5.74
CA PRO A 578 -42.80 16.66 -6.05
C PRO A 578 -41.47 16.60 -5.27
N GLU A 579 -41.53 16.09 -4.03
CA GLU A 579 -40.40 16.04 -3.10
C GLU A 579 -39.39 14.92 -3.37
N ILE A 580 -39.71 13.96 -4.24
CA ILE A 580 -38.84 12.80 -4.50
C ILE A 580 -37.66 13.20 -5.39
N ASN A 581 -36.43 12.86 -5.01
CA ASN A 581 -35.27 13.07 -5.87
C ASN A 581 -35.12 11.94 -6.90
N ILE A 582 -34.94 12.30 -8.17
CA ILE A 582 -34.85 11.34 -9.28
C ILE A 582 -33.52 11.50 -10.00
N TYR A 583 -32.72 10.44 -9.97
CA TYR A 583 -31.45 10.32 -10.70
C TYR A 583 -31.63 9.44 -11.95
N LEU A 584 -30.69 9.52 -12.90
CA LEU A 584 -30.67 8.65 -14.07
C LEU A 584 -29.33 7.93 -14.24
N ALA A 585 -29.34 6.63 -14.55
CA ALA A 585 -28.13 5.83 -14.64
C ALA A 585 -27.49 5.88 -16.04
N GLY A 586 -26.35 6.54 -16.17
CA GLY A 586 -25.60 6.71 -17.41
C GLY A 586 -25.63 8.13 -17.94
N LYS A 587 -24.51 8.58 -18.51
CA LYS A 587 -24.38 9.93 -19.08
C LYS A 587 -25.11 10.01 -20.41
N GLN A 588 -25.88 11.07 -20.63
CA GLN A 588 -26.65 11.26 -21.86
C GLN A 588 -26.00 12.31 -22.76
N GLN A 589 -26.53 12.44 -23.97
CA GLN A 589 -26.19 13.57 -24.84
C GLN A 589 -26.78 14.86 -24.27
N GLU A 590 -26.11 15.99 -24.50
CA GLU A 590 -26.42 17.28 -23.89
C GLU A 590 -27.90 17.71 -24.07
N GLU A 591 -28.45 17.52 -25.26
CA GLU A 591 -29.87 17.85 -25.56
C GLU A 591 -30.86 17.03 -24.72
N LEU A 592 -30.57 15.73 -24.52
CA LEU A 592 -31.39 14.86 -23.69
C LEU A 592 -31.19 15.17 -22.20
N GLU A 593 -29.98 15.52 -21.75
CA GLU A 593 -29.72 15.94 -20.37
C GLU A 593 -30.54 17.20 -19.99
N ILE A 594 -30.63 18.18 -20.89
CA ILE A 594 -31.46 19.38 -20.70
C ILE A 594 -32.93 18.97 -20.55
N THR A 595 -33.44 18.15 -21.48
CA THR A 595 -34.83 17.68 -21.47
C THR A 595 -35.17 16.92 -20.18
N LEU A 596 -34.25 16.08 -19.70
CA LEU A 596 -34.40 15.34 -18.45
C LEU A 596 -34.39 16.26 -17.22
N SER A 597 -33.51 17.27 -17.20
CA SER A 597 -33.45 18.25 -16.11
C SER A 597 -34.74 19.07 -16.04
N GLU A 598 -35.26 19.54 -17.17
CA GLU A 598 -36.55 20.24 -17.26
C GLU A 598 -37.73 19.37 -16.82
N ALA A 599 -37.65 18.05 -17.03
CA ALA A 599 -38.64 17.10 -16.55
C ALA A 599 -38.60 16.89 -15.01
N GLY A 600 -37.52 17.32 -14.35
CA GLY A 600 -37.32 17.22 -12.91
C GLY A 600 -36.29 16.16 -12.48
N MET A 601 -35.41 15.72 -13.40
CA MET A 601 -34.23 14.93 -13.06
C MET A 601 -33.26 15.80 -12.24
N LYS A 602 -32.73 15.24 -11.15
CA LYS A 602 -31.74 15.89 -10.32
C LYS A 602 -30.34 15.83 -10.94
N ASP A 603 -29.82 14.62 -11.19
CA ASP A 603 -28.52 14.41 -11.84
C ASP A 603 -28.39 12.98 -12.41
N SER A 604 -27.28 12.72 -13.11
CA SER A 604 -26.92 11.42 -13.68
C SER A 604 -25.82 10.70 -12.87
N ILE A 605 -25.98 9.38 -12.71
CA ILE A 605 -25.00 8.50 -12.07
C ILE A 605 -24.35 7.64 -13.14
N HIS A 606 -23.06 7.84 -13.42
CA HIS A 606 -22.34 7.20 -14.53
C HIS A 606 -20.89 6.85 -14.18
N VAL A 607 -20.19 6.21 -15.12
CA VAL A 607 -18.81 5.69 -14.95
C VAL A 607 -17.73 6.73 -14.65
N LYS A 608 -18.07 8.03 -14.71
CA LYS A 608 -17.16 9.14 -14.37
C LYS A 608 -17.68 9.96 -13.18
N THR A 609 -18.73 9.50 -12.51
CA THR A 609 -19.25 10.14 -11.31
C THR A 609 -18.23 9.95 -10.17
N ASN A 610 -18.00 10.99 -9.39
CA ASN A 610 -17.26 10.87 -8.14
C ASN A 610 -18.13 10.09 -7.15
N VAL A 611 -17.76 8.84 -6.88
CA VAL A 611 -18.57 7.91 -6.09
C VAL A 611 -18.69 8.35 -4.63
N ILE A 612 -17.62 8.94 -4.07
CA ILE A 612 -17.65 9.43 -2.69
C ILE A 612 -18.64 10.58 -2.56
N ALA A 613 -18.58 11.55 -3.48
CA ALA A 613 -19.47 12.71 -3.48
C ALA A 613 -20.94 12.31 -3.60
N ILE A 614 -21.29 11.46 -4.58
CA ILE A 614 -22.68 11.02 -4.77
C ILE A 614 -23.17 10.16 -3.59
N LEU A 615 -22.32 9.32 -2.98
CA LEU A 615 -22.74 8.54 -1.81
C LEU A 615 -23.04 9.43 -0.61
N LEU A 616 -22.20 10.44 -0.35
CA LEU A 616 -22.45 11.41 0.72
C LEU A 616 -23.73 12.21 0.47
N GLU A 617 -23.98 12.61 -0.77
CA GLU A 617 -25.22 13.29 -1.15
C GLU A 617 -26.45 12.41 -0.93
N LEU A 618 -26.42 11.16 -1.42
CA LEU A 618 -27.52 10.21 -1.23
C LEU A 618 -27.79 9.94 0.26
N LEU A 619 -26.73 9.77 1.07
CA LEU A 619 -26.87 9.55 2.51
C LEU A 619 -27.47 10.76 3.23
N HIS A 620 -27.01 11.96 2.92
CA HIS A 620 -27.56 13.19 3.48
C HIS A 620 -29.05 13.35 3.17
N GLU A 621 -29.46 13.09 1.92
CA GLU A 621 -30.88 13.11 1.53
C GLU A 621 -31.72 12.02 2.22
N LEU A 622 -31.11 10.89 2.56
CA LEU A 622 -31.74 9.81 3.32
C LEU A 622 -31.78 10.08 4.84
N GLY A 623 -31.25 11.23 5.30
CA GLY A 623 -31.21 11.59 6.71
C GLY A 623 -30.09 10.89 7.50
N VAL A 624 -29.08 10.36 6.82
CA VAL A 624 -27.90 9.75 7.42
C VAL A 624 -26.82 10.84 7.57
N ASN A 625 -26.58 11.29 8.81
CA ASN A 625 -25.58 12.33 9.12
C ASN A 625 -24.20 11.73 9.43
#